data_AF-X1E6N4-F1
#
_entry.id   AF-X1E6N4-F1
#
_cell.length_a   1.000
_cell.length_b   1.000
_cell.length_c   1.000
_cell.angle_alpha   90.00
_cell.angle_beta   90.00
_cell.angle_gamma   90.00
#
_symmetry.space_group_name_H-M   'P 1'
#
loop_
_entity.id
_entity.type
_entity.pdbx_description
1 polymer ?
#
loop_
_entity_poly.entity_id
_entity_poly.type
_entity_poly.pdbx_seq_one_letter_code
_entity_poly.pdbx_strand_id
1 'polypeptide(L)'
;GTGTRAKLAGYQAAGKTGTVQKFDFSIGKYSEDKYSSLFVGYVPAEYPEISILILLDEPKGSYYGGTVAAPVFQEIASKVLPYLSVPTNER
;
A
#
# COMPACT_ATOMS: atom_id res chain seq x y z
N GLY A 1 -3.26 -6.25 -11.83
CA GLY A 1 -4.01 -5.86 -10.61
C GLY A 1 -3.93 -4.35 -10.40
N THR A 2 -4.67 -3.78 -9.44
CA THR A 2 -4.71 -2.32 -9.19
C THR A 2 -3.52 -1.78 -8.36
N GLY A 3 -2.67 -2.67 -7.85
CA GLY A 3 -1.49 -2.34 -7.04
C GLY A 3 -0.17 -2.28 -7.83
N THR A 4 -0.19 -1.99 -9.14
CA THR A 4 1.02 -2.04 -9.99
C THR A 4 2.14 -1.12 -9.51
N ARG A 5 1.82 -0.03 -8.82
CA ARG A 5 2.79 0.91 -8.25
C ARG A 5 3.50 0.41 -6.99
N ALA A 6 3.13 -0.75 -6.47
CA ALA A 6 3.82 -1.42 -5.36
C ALA A 6 4.97 -2.34 -5.83
N LYS A 7 5.29 -2.35 -7.13
CA LYS A 7 6.30 -3.25 -7.71
C LYS A 7 7.70 -2.92 -7.19
N LEU A 8 8.40 -3.93 -6.68
CA LEU A 8 9.78 -3.84 -6.21
C LEU A 8 10.73 -4.44 -7.25
N ALA A 9 11.91 -3.84 -7.42
CA ALA A 9 12.99 -4.45 -8.19
C ALA A 9 13.62 -5.58 -7.36
N GLY A 10 13.92 -6.72 -7.98
CA GLY A 10 14.54 -7.87 -7.31
C GLY A 10 13.65 -8.67 -6.34
N TYR A 11 12.41 -8.25 -6.09
CA TYR A 11 11.47 -8.94 -5.20
C TYR A 11 10.09 -9.08 -5.82
N GLN A 12 9.45 -10.23 -5.55
CA GLN A 12 8.02 -10.37 -5.77
C GLN A 12 7.28 -9.94 -4.52
N ALA A 13 6.33 -9.02 -4.65
CA ALA A 13 5.44 -8.61 -3.57
C ALA A 13 4.00 -9.01 -3.89
N ALA A 14 3.26 -9.40 -2.86
CA ALA A 14 1.83 -9.62 -2.95
C ALA A 14 1.11 -8.60 -2.07
N GLY A 15 0.04 -8.02 -2.58
CA GLY A 15 -0.68 -6.99 -1.84
C GLY A 15 -1.99 -6.58 -2.47
N LYS A 16 -2.76 -5.83 -1.71
CA LYS A 16 -4.11 -5.38 -2.05
C LYS A 16 -4.28 -3.91 -1.72
N THR A 17 -4.95 -3.22 -2.64
CA THR A 17 -5.41 -1.84 -2.47
C THR A 17 -6.76 -1.80 -1.75
N GLY A 18 -6.98 -0.76 -0.97
CA GLY A 18 -8.28 -0.41 -0.42
C GLY A 18 -8.52 1.10 -0.49
N THR A 19 -9.79 1.47 -0.60
CA THR A 19 -10.25 2.85 -0.67
C THR A 19 -11.61 2.87 -0.01
N VAL A 20 -11.72 3.59 1.09
CA VAL A 20 -12.88 3.55 1.99
C VAL A 20 -13.43 4.96 2.10
N GLN A 21 -14.71 5.14 1.78
CA GLN A 21 -15.42 6.37 2.07
C GLN A 21 -15.66 6.47 3.57
N LYS A 22 -15.33 7.62 4.18
CA LYS A 22 -15.62 7.85 5.59
C LYS A 22 -17.09 8.15 5.80
N PHE A 23 -17.65 7.68 6.91
CA PHE A 23 -18.99 8.07 7.32
C PHE A 23 -18.96 9.48 7.95
N ASP A 24 -19.82 10.36 7.49
CA ASP A 24 -19.98 11.70 8.04
C ASP A 24 -21.22 11.73 8.94
N PHE A 25 -20.98 11.77 10.25
CA PHE A 25 -22.02 11.78 11.27
C PHE A 25 -22.88 13.05 11.26
N SER A 26 -22.39 14.16 10.70
CA SER A 26 -23.16 15.42 10.66
C SER A 26 -24.29 15.38 9.63
N ILE A 27 -24.12 14.60 8.57
CA ILE A 27 -25.07 14.46 7.46
C ILE A 27 -25.70 13.06 7.38
N GLY A 28 -25.27 12.13 8.24
CA GLY A 28 -25.81 10.77 8.32
C GLY A 28 -25.58 9.92 7.08
N LYS A 29 -24.56 10.24 6.26
CA LYS A 29 -24.20 9.53 5.03
C LYS A 29 -22.69 9.40 4.89
N TYR A 30 -22.23 8.58 3.94
CA TYR A 30 -20.83 8.59 3.54
C TYR A 30 -20.46 9.96 2.97
N SER A 31 -19.29 10.45 3.35
CA SER A 31 -18.71 11.68 2.82
C SER A 31 -18.38 11.51 1.33
N GLU A 32 -18.60 12.59 0.58
CA GLU A 32 -18.31 12.64 -0.85
C GLU A 32 -16.82 12.94 -1.13
N ASP A 33 -16.10 13.49 -0.15
CA ASP A 33 -14.73 14.02 -0.28
C ASP A 33 -13.72 13.45 0.73
N LYS A 34 -14.15 12.75 1.79
CA LYS A 34 -13.28 12.15 2.80
C LYS A 34 -13.14 10.65 2.60
N TYR A 35 -11.90 10.24 2.35
CA TYR A 35 -11.55 8.85 2.09
C TYR A 35 -10.37 8.44 2.95
N SER A 36 -10.32 7.17 3.33
CA SER A 36 -9.09 6.52 3.77
C SER A 36 -8.57 5.63 2.65
N SER A 37 -7.31 5.81 2.29
CA SER A 37 -6.65 5.10 1.19
C SER A 37 -5.61 4.16 1.77
N LEU A 38 -5.65 2.88 1.37
CA LEU A 38 -4.75 1.88 1.93
C LEU A 38 -4.11 0.98 0.89
N PHE A 39 -2.94 0.49 1.27
CA PHE A 39 -2.27 -0.62 0.62
C PHE A 39 -1.73 -1.54 1.72
N VAL A 40 -2.08 -2.82 1.65
CA VAL A 40 -1.52 -3.85 2.52
C VAL A 40 -0.81 -4.88 1.66
N GLY A 41 0.38 -5.28 2.06
CA GLY A 41 1.13 -6.30 1.34
C GLY A 41 2.24 -6.92 2.16
N TYR A 42 2.78 -8.00 1.64
CA TYR A 42 3.93 -8.71 2.20
C TYR A 42 4.97 -8.98 1.12
N VAL A 43 6.22 -9.09 1.56
CA VAL A 43 7.38 -9.27 0.66
C VAL A 43 8.52 -9.99 1.41
N PRO A 44 9.25 -10.90 0.76
CA PRO A 44 8.94 -11.55 -0.54
C PRO A 44 7.61 -12.31 -0.57
N ALA A 45 7.03 -12.54 -1.75
CA ALA A 45 5.71 -13.18 -1.86
C ALA A 45 5.75 -14.69 -1.57
N GLU A 46 6.86 -15.35 -1.94
CA GLU A 46 7.03 -16.80 -1.75
C GLU A 46 7.46 -17.16 -0.32
N TYR A 47 8.39 -16.37 0.23
CA TYR A 47 8.88 -16.49 1.61
C TYR A 47 8.77 -15.11 2.29
N PRO A 48 7.61 -14.77 2.89
CA PRO A 48 7.38 -13.45 3.45
C PRO A 48 8.25 -13.17 4.69
N GLU A 49 9.05 -12.11 4.63
CA GLU A 49 9.89 -11.64 5.73
C GLU A 49 9.25 -10.44 6.44
N ILE A 50 8.54 -9.59 5.69
CA ILE A 50 7.86 -8.41 6.23
C ILE A 50 6.44 -8.27 5.66
N SER A 51 5.55 -7.71 6.50
CA SER A 51 4.22 -7.24 6.10
C SER A 51 4.11 -5.75 6.42
N ILE A 52 3.55 -4.98 5.50
CA ILE A 52 3.43 -3.53 5.62
C ILE A 52 1.99 -3.13 5.31
N LEU A 53 1.39 -2.36 6.24
CA LEU A 53 0.14 -1.65 6.03
C LEU A 53 0.43 -0.17 5.90
N ILE A 54 0.02 0.41 4.77
CA ILE A 54 -0.03 1.85 4.56
C ILE A 54 -1.48 2.29 4.65
N LEU A 55 -1.76 3.22 5.55
CA LEU A 55 -3.06 3.88 5.69
C LEU A 55 -2.83 5.40 5.59
N LEU A 56 -3.39 6.01 4.56
CA LEU A 56 -3.40 7.46 4.38
C LEU A 56 -4.77 7.98 4.72
N ASP A 57 -4.83 8.89 5.68
CA ASP A 57 -6.08 9.49 6.11
C ASP A 57 -6.36 10.79 5.35
N GLU A 58 -7.52 10.85 4.70
CA GLU A 58 -8.01 12.00 3.92
C GLU A 58 -6.95 12.61 2.97
N PRO A 59 -6.29 11.79 2.11
CA PRO A 59 -5.26 12.29 1.21
C PRO A 59 -5.83 13.33 0.25
N LYS A 60 -5.07 14.38 0.01
CA LYS A 60 -5.44 15.44 -0.93
C LYS A 60 -5.02 15.05 -2.35
N GLY A 61 -5.87 15.35 -3.33
CA GLY A 61 -5.68 14.94 -4.73
C GLY A 61 -6.29 13.56 -4.99
N SER A 62 -5.47 12.58 -5.42
CA SER A 62 -5.98 11.23 -5.66
C SER A 62 -6.21 10.47 -4.35
N TYR A 63 -7.33 9.76 -4.24
CA TYR A 63 -7.68 8.95 -3.07
C TYR A 63 -7.67 7.44 -3.35
N TYR A 64 -7.35 7.01 -4.57
CA TYR A 64 -7.26 5.58 -4.87
C TYR A 64 -6.02 4.97 -4.21
N GLY A 65 -6.20 3.94 -3.40
CA GLY A 65 -5.10 3.29 -2.65
C GLY A 65 -3.96 2.80 -3.55
N GLY A 66 -4.27 2.34 -4.77
CA GLY A 66 -3.26 1.97 -5.77
C GLY A 66 -2.44 3.14 -6.30
N THR A 67 -2.96 4.37 -6.22
CA THR A 67 -2.32 5.59 -6.72
C THR A 67 -1.46 6.24 -5.65
N VAL A 68 -1.96 6.31 -4.40
CA VAL A 68 -1.28 7.02 -3.31
C VAL A 68 -0.61 6.13 -2.27
N ALA A 69 -1.20 4.99 -1.89
CA ALA A 69 -0.64 4.14 -0.84
C ALA A 69 0.36 3.10 -1.38
N ALA A 70 0.14 2.59 -2.60
CA ALA A 70 1.03 1.60 -3.22
C ALA A 70 2.48 2.11 -3.48
N PRO A 71 2.72 3.35 -3.93
CA PRO A 71 4.09 3.87 -4.05
C PRO A 71 4.81 4.01 -2.70
N VAL A 72 4.08 4.35 -1.63
CA VAL A 72 4.65 4.45 -0.28
C VAL A 72 5.10 3.07 0.22
N PHE A 73 4.30 2.03 -0.03
CA PHE A 73 4.70 0.65 0.23
C PHE A 73 6.00 0.30 -0.50
N GLN A 74 6.10 0.64 -1.79
CA GLN A 74 7.29 0.38 -2.61
C GLN A 74 8.53 1.07 -2.03
N GLU A 75 8.42 2.35 -1.68
CA GLU A 75 9.54 3.11 -1.14
C GLU A 75 10.03 2.54 0.20
N ILE A 76 9.11 2.22 1.12
CA ILE A 76 9.45 1.66 2.43
C ILE A 76 10.07 0.27 2.27
N ALA A 77 9.43 -0.62 1.51
CA ALA A 77 9.93 -1.98 1.33
C ALA A 77 11.32 -1.99 0.66
N SER A 78 11.57 -1.13 -0.33
CA SER A 78 12.89 -0.98 -0.97
C SER A 78 14.00 -0.57 0.00
N LYS A 79 13.68 0.12 1.10
CA LYS A 79 14.65 0.52 2.12
C LYS A 79 14.80 -0.52 3.24
N VAL A 80 13.70 -1.15 3.63
CA VAL A 80 13.68 -2.12 4.74
C VAL A 80 14.29 -3.47 4.35
N LEU A 81 14.06 -3.96 3.13
CA LEU A 81 14.57 -5.28 2.72
C LEU A 81 16.11 -5.37 2.74
N PRO A 82 16.86 -4.39 2.20
CA PRO A 82 18.32 -4.38 2.33
C PRO A 82 18.78 -4.22 3.78
N TYR A 83 18.08 -3.40 4.58
CA TYR A 83 18.40 -3.23 6.00
C TYR A 83 18.27 -4.54 6.78
N LEU A 84 17.27 -5.36 6.45
CA LEU A 84 17.08 -6.68 7.02
C LEU A 84 17.95 -7.77 6.38
N SER A 85 18.81 -7.41 5.43
CA SER A 85 19.65 -8.34 4.66
C SER A 85 18.85 -9.44 3.94
N VAL A 86 17.62 -9.13 3.52
CA VAL A 86 16.78 -10.08 2.77
C VAL A 86 17.34 -10.22 1.35
N PRO A 87 17.75 -11.41 0.90
CA PRO A 87 18.30 -11.59 -0.44
C PRO A 87 17.24 -11.35 -1.51
N THR A 88 17.65 -10.81 -2.66
CA THR A 88 16.77 -10.66 -3.83
C THR A 88 16.43 -12.03 -4.42
N ASN A 89 15.22 -12.19 -4.94
CA ASN A 89 14.75 -13.44 -5.55
C ASN A 89 15.12 -13.52 -7.04
N GLU A 90 16.17 -12.82 -7.47
CA GLU A 90 16.65 -12.89 -8.86
C GLU A 90 17.30 -14.26 -9.11
N ARG A 91 16.59 -15.12 -9.84
CA ARG A 91 17.16 -16.17 -10.68
C ARG A 91 16.93 -15.80 -12.14
#